data_AF-A0A5C2RNW6-F1
#
_entry.id   AF-A0A5C2RNW6-F1
#
_cell.length_a   1.000
_cell.length_b   1.000
_cell.length_c   1.000
_cell.angle_alpha   90.00
_cell.angle_beta   90.00
_cell.angle_gamma   90.00
#
_symmetry.space_group_name_H-M   'P 1'
#
loop_
_entity.id
_entity.type
_entity.pdbx_description
1 polymer ?
#
loop_
_entity_poly.entity_id
_entity_poly.type
_entity_poly.pdbx_seq_one_letter_code
_entity_poly.pdbx_strand_id
1 'polypeptide(L)' 'MQLPSNSVDGLIEALYPEIEVPGKPDEYFLERTILSAKNEAFDDLNQAILDKFPGEETVLHSADKV' A
#
# COMPACT_ATOMS: atom_id res chain seq x y z
N MET A 1 3.77 14.61 -11.36
CA MET A 1 3.93 14.04 -10.01
C MET A 1 5.38 14.24 -9.60
N GLN A 2 5.63 14.88 -8.46
CA GLN A 2 6.96 15.10 -7.93
C GLN A 2 7.11 14.27 -6.67
N LEU A 3 8.16 13.46 -6.60
CA LEU A 3 8.42 12.62 -5.44
C LEU A 3 9.25 13.42 -4.41
N PRO A 4 8.95 13.30 -3.10
CA PRO A 4 9.76 13.90 -2.04
C PRO A 4 11.16 13.27 -1.97
N SER A 5 11.30 12.00 -2.34
CA SER A 5 12.59 11.33 -2.56
C SER A 5 12.47 10.26 -3.63
N ASN A 6 13.58 9.90 -4.30
CA ASN A 6 13.61 8.79 -5.26
C ASN A 6 13.74 7.44 -4.53
N SER A 7 12.72 7.08 -3.77
CA SER A 7 12.65 5.86 -2.96
C SER A 7 11.23 5.30 -2.95
N VAL A 8 11.06 4.06 -2.49
CA VAL A 8 9.73 3.46 -2.29
C VAL A 8 8.92 4.27 -1.28
N ASP A 9 9.54 4.69 -0.18
CA ASP A 9 8.87 5.56 0.81
C ASP A 9 8.39 6.86 0.20
N GLY A 10 9.21 7.49 -0.65
CA GLY A 10 8.83 8.72 -1.34
C GLY A 10 7.67 8.50 -2.32
N LEU A 11 7.59 7.32 -2.96
CA LEU A 11 6.47 6.94 -3.81
C LEU A 11 5.18 6.72 -3.00
N ILE A 12 5.28 6.01 -1.87
CA ILE A 12 4.15 5.75 -0.97
C ILE A 12 3.63 7.07 -0.41
N GLU A 13 4.50 7.95 0.09
CA GLU A 13 4.11 9.26 0.64
C GLU A 13 3.41 10.14 -0.41
N ALA A 14 3.88 10.11 -1.66
CA ALA A 14 3.31 10.90 -2.74
C ALA A 14 1.90 10.43 -3.17
N LEU A 15 1.60 9.12 -3.07
CA LEU A 15 0.30 8.56 -3.45
C LEU A 15 -0.65 8.44 -2.28
N TYR A 16 -0.17 7.97 -1.13
CA TYR A 16 -0.89 7.74 0.11
C TYR A 16 -0.43 8.74 1.19
N PRO A 17 -0.75 10.04 1.05
CA PRO A 17 -0.36 11.03 2.03
C PRO A 17 -1.04 10.73 3.37
N GLU A 18 -0.26 10.85 4.44
CA GLU A 18 -0.71 10.62 5.81
C GLU A 18 -1.30 9.21 6.04
N ILE A 19 -0.77 8.18 5.38
CA ILE A 19 -1.27 6.80 5.50
C ILE A 19 -1.29 6.29 6.96
N GLU A 20 -0.37 6.78 7.79
CA GLU A 20 -0.25 6.44 9.22
C GLU A 20 -1.38 7.03 10.08
N VAL A 21 -2.15 8.00 9.54
CA VAL A 21 -3.25 8.65 10.26
C VAL A 21 -4.52 7.81 10.14
N PRO A 22 -5.11 7.36 11.28
CA PRO A 22 -6.33 6.56 11.25
C PRO A 22 -7.55 7.37 10.77
N GLY A 23 -8.63 6.68 10.40
CA GLY A 23 -9.90 7.31 10.03
C GLY A 23 -9.95 7.83 8.59
N LYS A 24 -9.23 7.18 7.67
CA LYS A 24 -9.32 7.47 6.23
C LYS A 24 -10.72 7.13 5.71
N PRO A 25 -11.23 7.89 4.72
CA PRO A 25 -12.48 7.55 4.05
C PRO A 25 -12.32 6.25 3.24
N ASP A 26 -13.42 5.56 2.97
CA ASP A 26 -13.44 4.28 2.24
C ASP A 26 -12.80 4.42 0.84
N GLU A 27 -12.89 5.61 0.24
CA GLU A 27 -12.33 5.92 -1.08
C GLU A 27 -10.81 6.10 -1.07
N TYR A 28 -10.17 6.16 0.10
CA TYR A 28 -8.75 6.50 0.22
C TYR A 28 -7.87 5.56 -0.60
N PHE A 29 -8.07 4.25 -0.54
CA PHE A 29 -7.29 3.32 -1.38
C PHE A 29 -7.84 3.17 -2.80
N LEU A 30 -9.13 3.42 -3.02
CA LEU A 30 -9.80 3.18 -4.30
C LEU A 30 -9.31 4.11 -5.42
N GLU A 31 -8.94 5.34 -5.10
CA GLU A 31 -8.53 6.34 -6.09
C GLU A 31 -7.02 6.31 -6.41
N ARG A 32 -6.27 5.35 -5.86
CA ARG A 32 -4.80 5.32 -5.88
C ARG A 32 -4.31 3.96 -6.34
N THR A 33 -3.30 3.93 -7.22
CA THR A 33 -2.75 2.68 -7.75
C THR A 33 -1.28 2.83 -8.09
N ILE A 34 -0.48 1.83 -7.71
CA ILE A 34 0.90 1.65 -8.15
C ILE A 34 0.94 0.42 -9.05
N LEU A 35 1.51 0.55 -10.25
CA LEU A 35 1.67 -0.55 -11.20
C LEU A 35 3.16 -0.90 -11.32
N SER A 36 3.47 -2.19 -11.20
CA SER A 36 4.80 -2.74 -11.45
C SER A 36 4.74 -3.82 -12.53
N ALA A 37 5.82 -3.99 -13.27
CA ALA A 37 5.95 -5.05 -14.28
C ALA A 37 6.30 -6.42 -13.68
N LYS A 38 6.69 -6.47 -12.40
CA LYS A 38 7.11 -7.68 -11.69
C LYS A 38 6.28 -7.87 -10.43
N ASN A 39 5.83 -9.11 -10.23
CA ASN A 39 5.03 -9.46 -9.06
C ASN A 39 5.84 -9.40 -7.76
N GLU A 40 7.13 -9.75 -7.79
CA GLU A 40 7.97 -9.68 -6.58
C GLU A 40 8.07 -8.24 -6.07
N ALA A 41 8.16 -7.27 -6.98
CA ALA A 41 8.15 -5.86 -6.62
C ALA A 41 6.79 -5.39 -6.11
N PHE A 42 5.69 -6.06 -6.50
CA PHE A 42 4.34 -5.77 -5.99
C PHE A 42 4.15 -6.29 -4.57
N ASP A 43 4.67 -7.48 -4.27
CA ASP A 43 4.61 -8.07 -2.93
C ASP A 43 5.35 -7.19 -1.91
N ASP A 44 6.58 -6.78 -2.24
CA ASP A 44 7.37 -5.87 -1.39
C ASP A 44 6.67 -4.51 -1.18
N LEU A 45 6.05 -3.96 -2.23
CA LEU A 45 5.35 -2.68 -2.18
C LEU A 45 4.09 -2.75 -1.30
N ASN A 46 3.27 -3.78 -1.46
CA ASN A 46 2.06 -3.93 -0.66
C ASN A 46 2.40 -4.13 0.81
N GLN A 47 3.45 -4.90 1.12
CA GLN A 47 3.89 -5.06 2.50
C GLN A 47 4.34 -3.72 3.08
N ALA A 48 5.14 -2.93 2.35
CA ALA A 48 5.58 -1.62 2.80
C ALA A 48 4.42 -0.61 3.01
N ILE A 49 3.32 -0.74 2.26
CA ILE A 49 2.09 0.06 2.43
C ILE A 49 1.33 -0.42 3.67
N LEU A 50 1.15 -1.73 3.84
CA LEU A 50 0.47 -2.34 4.99
C LEU A 50 1.19 -2.03 6.31
N ASP A 51 2.52 -2.13 6.34
CA ASP A 51 3.35 -1.84 7.53
C ASP A 51 3.19 -0.40 8.04
N LYS A 52 2.83 0.54 7.15
CA LYS A 52 2.58 1.94 7.49
C LYS A 52 1.13 2.22 7.85
N PHE A 53 0.20 1.35 7.47
CA PHE A 53 -1.22 1.56 7.72
C PHE A 53 -1.53 1.22 9.18
N PRO A 54 -2.20 2.12 9.94
CA PRO A 54 -2.44 1.89 11.35
C PRO A 54 -3.50 0.78 11.54
N GLY A 55 -3.24 -0.13 12.47
CA GLY A 55 -4.18 -1.20 12.81
C GLY A 55 -3.48 -2.50 13.17
N GLU A 56 -4.29 -3.55 13.34
CA GLU A 56 -3.79 -4.92 13.50
C GLU A 56 -3.81 -5.62 12.14
N GLU A 57 -2.67 -6.17 11.72
CA GLU A 57 -2.58 -6.98 10.52
C GLU A 57 -3.33 -8.30 10.72
N THR A 58 -4.13 -8.70 9.73
CA THR A 58 -4.84 -9.98 9.73
C THR A 58 -4.58 -10.71 8.44
N VAL A 59 -4.13 -11.96 8.55
CA VAL A 59 -3.91 -12.85 7.39
C VAL A 59 -5.19 -13.61 7.08
N LEU A 60 -5.68 -13.48 5.85
CA LEU A 60 -6.81 -14.27 5.33
C LEU A 60 -6.29 -15.37 4.42
N HIS A 61 -6.62 -16.62 4.73
CA HIS A 61 -6.24 -17.77 3.91
C HIS A 61 -7.30 -18.07 2.86
N SER A 62 -6.87 -18.40 1.63
CA SER A 62 -7.78 -18.82 0.57
C SER A 62 -8.52 -20.11 0.96
N ALA A 63 -9.80 -20.18 0.61
CA ALA A 63 -10.59 -21.40 0.71
C ALA A 63 -10.52 -22.16 -0.61
N ASP A 64 -9.34 -22.68 -0.94
CA ASP A 64 -9.16 -23.43 -2.18
C ASP A 64 -9.79 -24.82 -2.06
N LYS A 65 -10.73 -25.12 -2.96
CA LYS A 65 -11.35 -26.43 -3.10
C LYS A 65 -10.68 -27.18 -4.26
N VAL A 66 -10.19 -28.38 -3.96
CA VAL A 66 -9.66 -29.35 -4.95
C VAL A 66 -10.77 -30.04 -5.75
#